data_AF-A0A6B3G8I1-F1
#
_entry.id   AF-A0A6B3G8I1-F1
#
_cell.length_a   1.000
_cell.length_b   1.000
_cell.length_c   1.000
_cell.angle_alpha   90.00
_cell.angle_beta   90.00
_cell.angle_gamma   90.00
#
_symmetry.space_group_name_H-M   'P 1'
#
loop_
_entity.id
_entity.type
_entity.pdbx_description
1 polymer ?
#
loop_
_entity_poly.entity_id
_entity_poly.type
_entity_poly.pdbx_seq_one_letter_code
_entity_poly.pdbx_strand_id
1 'polypeptide(L)' 'TEDGRWSVESAGERITADTVVLAVPQTETHDLLPAGALDEPELLLDIACAPILNVHVIYDRTVLRRPFFAA' A
#
# COMPACT_ATOMS: atom_id res chain seq x y z
N THR A 1 11.04 -18.12 13.65
CA THR A 1 11.24 -17.36 14.90
C THR A 1 10.93 -18.29 16.07
N GLU A 2 11.66 -18.19 17.16
CA GLU A 2 11.67 -19.19 18.26
C GLU A 2 10.31 -19.40 18.96
N ASP A 3 9.32 -18.52 18.75
CA ASP A 3 7.97 -18.61 19.36
C ASP A 3 6.81 -18.43 18.35
N GLY A 4 7.06 -18.49 17.04
CA GLY A 4 6.03 -18.23 16.01
C GLY A 4 5.58 -16.77 15.88
N ARG A 5 6.18 -15.84 16.63
CA ARG A 5 5.95 -14.38 16.51
C ARG A 5 6.65 -13.81 15.28
N TRP A 6 6.11 -12.73 14.73
CA TRP A 6 6.67 -11.98 13.61
C TRP A 6 7.74 -10.98 14.07
N SER A 7 8.71 -10.73 13.18
CA SER A 7 9.74 -9.71 13.33
C SER A 7 9.72 -8.81 12.09
N VAL A 8 9.67 -7.49 12.29
CA VAL A 8 9.70 -6.49 11.21
C VAL A 8 10.90 -5.57 11.41
N GLU A 9 11.72 -5.41 10.38
CA GLU A 9 12.75 -4.38 10.34
C GLU A 9 12.17 -3.10 9.77
N SER A 10 12.24 -1.99 10.53
CA SER A 10 11.80 -0.68 10.07
C SER A 10 12.72 0.41 10.61
N ALA A 11 13.23 1.27 9.74
CA ALA A 11 14.11 2.40 10.11
C ALA A 11 15.30 2.01 11.02
N GLY A 12 15.83 0.79 10.89
CA GLY A 12 16.94 0.28 11.70
C GLY A 12 16.53 -0.28 13.07
N GLU A 13 15.24 -0.34 13.38
CA GLU A 13 14.68 -0.97 14.56
C GLU A 13 14.00 -2.30 14.21
N ARG A 14 14.09 -3.26 15.13
CA ARG A 14 13.37 -4.53 15.08
C ARG A 14 12.12 -4.49 15.96
N ILE A 15 10.97 -4.66 15.35
CA ILE A 15 9.67 -4.71 16.04
C ILE A 15 9.20 -6.17 16.08
N THR A 16 8.83 -6.66 17.27
CA THR A 16 8.23 -8.00 17.43
C THR A 16 6.72 -7.89 17.61
N ALA A 17 5.96 -8.73 16.92
CA ALA A 17 4.50 -8.73 16.97
C ALA A 17 3.93 -10.14 16.84
N ASP A 18 2.77 -10.38 17.46
CA ASP A 18 2.05 -11.64 17.31
C ASP A 18 1.37 -11.75 15.94
N THR A 19 1.09 -10.62 15.30
CA THR A 19 0.48 -10.53 13.96
C THR A 19 0.96 -9.27 13.24
N VAL A 20 1.12 -9.34 11.92
CA VAL A 20 1.49 -8.21 11.06
C VAL A 20 0.44 -8.07 9.97
N VAL A 21 -0.02 -6.84 9.72
CA VAL A 21 -0.83 -6.48 8.55
C VAL A 21 0.07 -5.73 7.57
N LEU A 22 0.31 -6.35 6.41
CA LEU A 22 1.17 -5.77 5.37
C LEU A 22 0.29 -4.92 4.43
N ALA A 23 0.09 -3.65 4.79
CA ALA A 23 -0.78 -2.70 4.07
C ALA A 23 0.01 -1.78 3.13
N VAL A 24 0.92 -2.37 2.36
CA VAL A 24 1.75 -1.69 1.34
C VAL A 24 1.28 -2.11 -0.05
N PRO A 25 1.70 -1.45 -1.14
CA PRO A 25 1.32 -1.89 -2.47
C PRO A 25 1.85 -3.30 -2.77
N GLN A 26 1.24 -3.94 -3.77
CA GLN A 26 1.44 -5.35 -4.09
C GLN A 26 2.90 -5.71 -4.44
N THR A 27 3.64 -4.79 -5.06
CA THR A 27 5.05 -5.00 -5.41
C THR A 27 5.94 -5.03 -4.17
N GLU A 28 5.76 -4.08 -3.27
CA GLU A 28 6.46 -4.04 -1.99
C GLU A 28 6.03 -5.21 -1.08
N THR A 29 4.77 -5.62 -1.16
CA THR A 29 4.26 -6.80 -0.45
C THR A 29 4.99 -8.06 -0.92
N HIS A 30 5.11 -8.26 -2.23
CA HIS A 30 5.85 -9.36 -2.83
C HIS A 30 7.31 -9.41 -2.34
N ASP A 31 7.97 -8.25 -2.25
CA ASP A 31 9.38 -8.17 -1.85
C ASP A 31 9.62 -8.36 -0.34
N LEU A 32 8.62 -8.06 0.49
CA LEU A 32 8.74 -8.13 1.96
C LEU A 32 8.30 -9.47 2.55
N LEU A 33 7.45 -10.23 1.85
CA LEU A 33 6.95 -11.50 2.36
C LEU A 33 8.06 -12.55 2.48
N PRO A 34 8.18 -13.26 3.61
CA PRO A 34 9.12 -14.35 3.73
C PRO A 34 8.70 -15.53 2.85
N ALA A 35 9.67 -16.35 2.44
CA ALA A 35 9.41 -17.55 1.66
C ALA A 35 8.40 -18.47 2.37
N GLY A 36 7.41 -18.96 1.62
CA GLY A 36 6.34 -19.82 2.12
C GLY A 36 5.19 -19.08 2.83
N ALA A 37 5.18 -17.74 2.83
CA ALA A 37 4.03 -16.98 3.33
C ALA A 37 2.79 -17.09 2.42
N LEU A 38 3.00 -17.29 1.12
CA LEU A 38 1.97 -17.53 0.11
C LEU A 38 2.40 -18.69 -0.79
N ASP A 39 1.43 -19.43 -1.33
CA ASP A 39 1.68 -20.55 -2.26
C ASP A 39 2.16 -20.05 -3.64
N GLU A 40 1.61 -18.93 -4.11
CA GLU A 40 1.90 -18.33 -5.42
C GLU A 40 2.14 -16.81 -5.26
N PRO A 41 3.26 -16.37 -4.67
CA PRO A 41 3.52 -14.96 -4.38
C PRO A 41 3.56 -14.09 -5.65
N GLU A 42 3.92 -14.65 -6.81
CA GLU A 42 4.04 -13.96 -8.09
C GLU A 42 2.71 -13.36 -8.57
N LEU A 43 1.57 -13.93 -8.16
CA LEU A 43 0.23 -13.40 -8.49
C LEU A 43 0.01 -11.96 -7.96
N LEU A 44 0.76 -11.55 -6.93
CA LEU A 44 0.73 -10.15 -6.47
C LEU A 44 1.18 -9.19 -7.57
N LEU A 45 2.12 -9.59 -8.42
CA LEU A 45 2.69 -8.75 -9.47
C LEU A 45 1.76 -8.61 -10.69
N ASP A 46 0.78 -9.51 -10.83
CA ASP A 46 -0.25 -9.43 -11.86
C ASP A 46 -1.35 -8.40 -11.53
N ILE A 47 -1.40 -7.92 -10.29
CA ILE A 47 -2.30 -6.84 -9.88
C ILE A 47 -1.75 -5.51 -10.42
N ALA A 48 -2.32 -5.05 -11.52
CA ALA A 48 -1.92 -3.80 -12.16
C ALA A 48 -2.42 -2.57 -11.38
N CYS A 49 -1.75 -1.43 -11.60
CA CYS A 49 -2.19 -0.12 -11.11
C CYS A 49 -2.98 0.63 -12.20
N ALA A 50 -4.09 1.27 -11.81
CA ALA A 50 -4.78 2.23 -12.66
C ALA A 50 -4.23 3.65 -12.40
N PRO A 51 -3.58 4.30 -13.38
CA PRO A 51 -3.07 5.65 -13.17
C PRO A 51 -4.22 6.64 -12.99
N ILE A 52 -4.18 7.44 -11.92
CA ILE A 52 -5.12 8.52 -11.66
C ILE A 52 -4.38 9.86 -11.80
N LEU A 53 -4.85 10.70 -12.71
CA LEU A 53 -4.34 12.07 -12.88
C LEU A 53 -5.37 13.06 -12.35
N ASN A 54 -5.02 13.81 -11.32
CA ASN A 54 -5.82 14.90 -10.79
C ASN A 54 -5.24 16.26 -11.20
N VAL A 55 -6.08 17.14 -11.73
CA VAL A 55 -5.71 18.52 -12.11
C VAL A 55 -6.47 19.50 -11.22
N HIS A 56 -5.74 20.37 -10.53
CA HIS A 56 -6.32 21.41 -9.70
C HIS A 56 -6.18 22.77 -10.39
N VAL A 57 -7.30 23.46 -10.62
CA VAL A 57 -7.33 24.77 -11.30
C VAL A 57 -7.96 25.80 -10.39
N ILE A 58 -7.28 26.94 -10.25
CA ILE A 58 -7.77 28.09 -9.49
C ILE A 58 -8.26 29.14 -10.50
N TYR A 59 -9.48 29.61 -10.30
CA TYR A 59 -10.09 30.67 -11.11
C TYR A 59 -10.19 31.95 -10.28
N ASP A 60 -10.05 33.10 -10.94
CA ASP A 60 -10.27 34.42 -10.37
C ASP A 60 -11.75 34.76 -10.15
N ARG A 61 -12.65 33.85 -10.56
CA ARG A 61 -14.10 33.97 -10.44
C ARG A 61 -14.77 32.62 -10.19
N THR A 62 -16.00 32.65 -9.69
CA THR A 62 -16.83 31.44 -9.56
C THR A 62 -17.22 30.90 -10.93
N VAL A 63 -16.79 29.67 -11.24
CA VAL A 63 -17.08 29.00 -12.53
C VAL A 63 -18.00 27.78 -12.42
N LEU A 64 -18.27 27.28 -11.20
CA LEU A 64 -19.20 26.18 -10.95
C LEU A 64 -20.50 26.70 -10.32
N ARG A 65 -21.65 26.23 -10.80
CA ARG A 65 -22.98 26.59 -10.25
C ARG A 65 -23.34 25.83 -8.97
N ARG A 66 -22.66 24.73 -8.70
CA ARG A 66 -22.85 23.85 -7.54
C ARG A 66 -21.48 23.57 -6.92
N PRO A 67 -21.41 23.24 -5.62
CA PRO A 67 -20.16 22.81 -5.00
C PRO A 67 -19.52 21.67 -5.78
N PHE A 68 -18.21 21.73 -5.94
CA PHE A 68 -17.44 20.63 -6.51
C PHE A 68 -17.53 19.43 -5.56
N PHE A 69 -17.88 18.26 -6.11
CA PHE A 69 -17.91 17.00 -5.38
C PHE A 69 -16.87 16.09 -6.03
N ALA A 70 -15.68 16.01 -5.41
CA ALA A 70 -14.70 14.98 -5.75
C ALA A 70 -14.86 13.83 -4.75
N ALA A 71 -14.98 12.62 -5.30
CA ALA A 71 -14.91 11.35 -4.60
C ALA A 71 -13.76 10.54 -5.21
#